data_AF-B5ZZ58-F1
#
_entry.id   AF-B5ZZ58-F1
#
_cell.length_a   1.000
_cell.length_b   1.000
_cell.length_c   1.000
_cell.angle_alpha   90.00
_cell.angle_beta   90.00
_cell.angle_gamma   90.00
#
_symmetry.space_group_name_H-M   'P 1'
#
loop_
_entity.id
_entity.type
_entity.pdbx_description
1 polymer ?
#
loop_
_entity_poly.entity_id
_entity_poly.type
_entity_poly.pdbx_seq_one_letter_code
_entity_poly.pdbx_strand_id
1 'polypeptide(L)'
;MRHGKAGRKLNRTASHRKAMFANMAASLITHEQIVTTLPKAKEIRPIVEKLVTLGKRGDLHARRQAISQIRDAAVVSKLFDTIATRYATRNGGYLRIMKAGFRQGDNAAMAVVEFVDRDTFAKGAADKARVAAEEQAVAA
;
A
#
# COMPACT_ATOMS: atom_id res chain seq x y z
N MET A 1 8.69 21.74 -21.77
CA MET A 1 9.35 21.72 -20.44
C MET A 1 8.39 21.22 -19.36
N ARG A 2 8.86 20.66 -18.23
CA ARG A 2 8.02 20.13 -17.11
C ARG A 2 8.10 21.01 -15.85
N HIS A 3 8.13 22.34 -15.99
CA HIS A 3 8.21 23.26 -14.85
C HIS A 3 7.07 23.03 -13.85
N GLY A 4 7.39 22.87 -12.57
CA GLY A 4 6.43 22.69 -11.47
C GLY A 4 5.55 21.43 -11.54
N LYS A 5 5.79 20.50 -12.47
CA LYS A 5 4.96 19.29 -12.62
C LYS A 5 5.42 18.18 -11.68
N ALA A 6 4.59 17.84 -10.69
CA ALA A 6 4.81 16.71 -9.79
C ALA A 6 4.23 15.39 -10.35
N GLY A 7 4.78 14.26 -9.88
CA GLY A 7 4.29 12.92 -10.17
C GLY A 7 4.82 12.31 -11.49
N ARG A 8 4.92 10.98 -11.52
CA ARG A 8 5.41 10.21 -12.68
C ARG A 8 4.25 9.69 -13.53
N LYS A 9 4.39 9.79 -14.87
CA LYS A 9 3.41 9.20 -15.81
C LYS A 9 3.49 7.65 -15.85
N LEU A 10 4.63 7.08 -15.46
CA LEU A 10 4.90 5.63 -15.41
C LEU A 10 4.49 4.88 -16.69
N ASN A 11 4.55 5.55 -17.84
CA ASN A 11 4.10 5.06 -19.15
C ASN A 11 2.68 4.45 -19.12
N ARG A 12 1.77 5.06 -18.35
CA ARG A 12 0.38 4.62 -18.17
C ARG A 12 -0.60 5.78 -18.34
N THR A 13 -1.83 5.46 -18.72
CA THR A 13 -2.97 6.40 -18.70
C THR A 13 -3.32 6.79 -17.26
N ALA A 14 -4.08 7.87 -17.08
CA ALA A 14 -4.47 8.34 -15.74
C ALA A 14 -5.37 7.31 -15.01
N SER A 15 -6.32 6.70 -15.73
CA SER A 15 -7.21 5.65 -15.20
C SER A 15 -6.42 4.44 -14.72
N HIS A 16 -5.51 3.93 -15.54
CA HIS A 16 -4.64 2.80 -15.17
C HIS A 16 -3.76 3.15 -13.97
N ARG A 17 -3.12 4.33 -13.95
CA ARG A 17 -2.32 4.73 -12.77
C ARG A 17 -3.16 4.74 -11.50
N LYS A 18 -4.38 5.31 -11.54
CA LYS A 18 -5.28 5.35 -10.37
C LYS A 18 -5.60 3.94 -9.87
N ALA A 19 -6.00 3.03 -10.77
CA ALA A 19 -6.30 1.65 -10.40
C ALA A 19 -5.07 0.89 -9.86
N MET A 20 -3.92 1.04 -10.49
CA MET A 20 -2.66 0.43 -10.05
C MET A 20 -2.27 0.91 -8.65
N PHE A 21 -2.37 2.21 -8.36
CA PHE A 21 -2.05 2.72 -7.03
C PHE A 21 -3.08 2.32 -5.97
N ALA A 22 -4.37 2.24 -6.31
CA ALA A 22 -5.39 1.72 -5.40
C ALA A 22 -5.06 0.27 -4.99
N ASN A 23 -4.76 -0.59 -5.97
CA ASN A 23 -4.38 -1.99 -5.71
C ASN A 23 -3.09 -2.09 -4.89
N MET A 24 -2.04 -1.35 -5.27
CA MET A 24 -0.79 -1.39 -4.51
C MET A 24 -0.95 -0.85 -3.08
N ALA A 25 -1.79 0.18 -2.87
CA ALA A 25 -2.09 0.70 -1.55
C ALA A 25 -2.83 -0.35 -0.71
N ALA A 26 -3.80 -1.06 -1.31
CA ALA A 26 -4.49 -2.17 -0.66
C ALA A 26 -3.51 -3.27 -0.24
N SER A 27 -2.68 -3.77 -1.17
CA SER A 27 -1.67 -4.78 -0.87
C SER A 27 -0.68 -4.32 0.21
N LEU A 28 -0.24 -3.05 0.18
CA LEU A 28 0.67 -2.52 1.20
C LEU A 28 0.01 -2.45 2.58
N ILE A 29 -1.27 -2.09 2.69
CA ILE A 29 -1.98 -2.07 3.98
C ILE A 29 -2.22 -3.51 4.48
N THR A 30 -2.59 -4.44 3.60
CA THR A 30 -2.84 -5.84 3.94
C THR A 30 -1.58 -6.53 4.46
N HIS A 31 -0.48 -6.45 3.72
CA HIS A 31 0.75 -7.22 4.03
C HIS A 31 1.81 -6.42 4.78
N GLU A 32 1.60 -5.11 4.95
CA GLU A 32 2.50 -4.13 5.59
C GLU A 32 3.89 -3.97 4.96
N GLN A 33 4.23 -4.79 3.96
CA GLN A 33 5.41 -4.72 3.13
C GLN A 33 5.10 -5.26 1.74
N ILE A 34 5.55 -4.56 0.70
CA ILE A 34 5.52 -5.02 -0.70
C ILE A 34 6.85 -4.77 -1.39
N VAL A 35 7.13 -5.53 -2.44
CA VAL A 35 8.31 -5.33 -3.30
C VAL A 35 7.85 -4.90 -4.68
N THR A 36 8.35 -3.77 -5.18
CA THR A 36 7.95 -3.20 -6.47
C THR A 36 9.11 -2.46 -7.12
N THR A 37 8.89 -1.85 -8.29
CA THR A 37 9.94 -1.03 -8.92
C THR A 37 10.11 0.29 -8.17
N LEU A 38 11.35 0.77 -8.07
CA LEU A 38 11.71 1.98 -7.34
C LEU A 38 10.87 3.22 -7.75
N PRO A 39 10.55 3.46 -9.04
CA PRO A 39 9.65 4.56 -9.41
C PRO A 39 8.25 4.41 -8.83
N LYS A 40 7.67 3.20 -8.82
CA LYS A 40 6.34 2.94 -8.24
C LYS A 40 6.37 3.11 -6.72
N ALA A 41 7.43 2.61 -6.08
CA ALA A 41 7.67 2.76 -4.65
C ALA A 41 7.74 4.24 -4.22
N LYS A 42 8.38 5.10 -5.01
CA LYS A 42 8.44 6.54 -4.72
C LYS A 42 7.09 7.24 -4.90
N GLU A 43 6.27 6.81 -5.86
CA GLU A 43 4.95 7.41 -6.12
C GLU A 43 3.87 6.95 -5.14
N ILE A 44 3.97 5.74 -4.58
CA ILE A 44 2.97 5.25 -3.63
C ILE A 44 3.05 5.96 -2.26
N ARG A 45 4.23 6.44 -1.87
CA ARG A 45 4.45 7.13 -0.59
C ARG A 45 3.44 8.26 -0.30
N PRO A 46 3.32 9.30 -1.15
CA PRO A 46 2.36 10.38 -0.89
C PRO A 46 0.89 9.95 -0.91
N ILE A 47 0.57 8.79 -1.50
CA ILE A 47 -0.80 8.26 -1.55
C ILE A 47 -1.13 7.58 -0.23
N VAL A 48 -0.29 6.62 0.18
CA VAL A 48 -0.54 5.83 1.39
C VAL A 48 -0.34 6.65 2.66
N GLU A 49 0.62 7.57 2.71
CA GLU A 49 0.77 8.44 3.89
C GLU A 49 -0.44 9.36 4.11
N LYS A 50 -1.10 9.80 3.04
CA LYS A 50 -2.38 10.53 3.14
C LYS A 50 -3.51 9.63 3.63
N LEU A 51 -3.55 8.38 3.20
CA LEU A 51 -4.52 7.40 3.71
C LEU A 51 -4.33 7.14 5.21
N VAL A 52 -3.09 6.99 5.69
CA VAL A 52 -2.80 6.90 7.13
C VAL A 52 -3.26 8.15 7.87
N THR A 53 -3.03 9.33 7.30
CA THR A 53 -3.47 10.61 7.88
C THR A 53 -5.00 10.70 7.98
N LEU A 54 -5.74 10.21 6.98
CA LEU A 54 -7.19 10.07 7.06
C LEU A 54 -7.60 9.08 8.17
N GLY A 55 -6.91 7.95 8.28
CA GLY A 55 -7.11 6.98 9.34
C GLY A 55 -6.97 7.60 10.73
N LYS A 56 -5.91 8.40 10.95
CA LYS A 56 -5.67 9.13 12.21
C LYS A 56 -6.77 10.15 12.54
N ARG A 57 -7.44 10.72 11.53
CA ARG A 57 -8.58 11.63 11.74
C ARG A 57 -9.81 10.91 12.29
N GLY A 58 -10.00 9.64 11.94
CA GLY A 58 -10.98 8.74 12.58
C GLY A 58 -12.47 9.00 12.27
N ASP A 59 -12.84 10.12 11.66
CA ASP A 59 -14.25 10.43 11.39
C ASP A 59 -14.87 9.61 10.23
N LEU A 60 -16.21 9.56 10.19
CA LEU A 60 -16.97 8.86 9.14
C LEU A 60 -16.65 9.40 7.73
N HIS A 61 -16.41 10.71 7.63
CA HIS A 61 -16.07 11.34 6.35
C HIS A 61 -14.71 10.86 5.82
N ALA A 62 -13.72 10.67 6.70
CA ALA A 62 -12.39 10.14 6.41
C ALA A 62 -12.50 8.70 5.94
N ARG A 63 -13.33 7.90 6.62
CA ARG A 63 -13.59 6.52 6.24
C ARG A 63 -14.21 6.45 4.83
N ARG A 64 -15.20 7.30 4.51
CA ARG A 64 -15.77 7.42 3.16
C ARG A 64 -14.74 7.85 2.11
N GLN A 65 -13.87 8.81 2.45
CA GLN A 65 -12.77 9.25 1.58
C GLN A 65 -11.77 8.12 1.30
N ALA A 66 -11.41 7.32 2.30
CA ALA A 66 -10.50 6.18 2.14
C ALA A 66 -11.13 5.06 1.29
N ILE A 67 -12.40 4.72 1.53
CA ILE A 67 -13.15 3.72 0.74
C ILE A 67 -13.22 4.13 -0.73
N SER A 68 -13.49 5.41 -1.04
CA SER A 68 -13.55 5.86 -2.44
C SER A 68 -12.22 5.74 -3.20
N GLN A 69 -11.09 5.73 -2.49
CA GLN A 69 -9.75 5.63 -3.07
C GLN A 69 -9.28 4.18 -3.21
N ILE A 70 -9.43 3.35 -2.17
CA ILE A 70 -8.95 1.97 -2.13
C ILE A 70 -9.97 1.00 -2.76
N ARG A 71 -11.27 1.27 -2.58
CA ARG A 71 -12.41 0.43 -3.00
C ARG A 71 -12.51 -0.93 -2.29
N ASP A 72 -11.87 -1.08 -1.13
CA ASP A 72 -11.93 -2.27 -0.28
C ASP A 72 -12.22 -1.86 1.16
N ALA A 73 -13.38 -2.26 1.68
CA ALA A 73 -13.83 -1.90 3.02
C ALA A 73 -13.05 -2.62 4.13
N ALA A 74 -12.63 -3.87 3.91
CA ALA A 74 -11.89 -4.66 4.90
C ALA A 74 -10.49 -4.07 5.11
N VAL A 75 -9.82 -3.71 4.01
CA VAL A 75 -8.53 -3.01 4.04
C VAL A 75 -8.65 -1.66 4.73
N VAL A 76 -9.73 -0.90 4.46
CA VAL A 76 -9.97 0.37 5.16
C VAL A 76 -10.20 0.17 6.65
N SER A 77 -10.87 -0.91 7.07
CA SER A 77 -10.98 -1.20 8.51
C SER A 77 -9.61 -1.41 9.14
N LYS A 78 -8.76 -2.26 8.55
CA LYS A 78 -7.38 -2.44 9.03
C LYS A 78 -6.59 -1.12 9.10
N LEU A 79 -6.76 -0.25 8.10
CA LEU A 79 -6.12 1.06 8.07
C LEU A 79 -6.53 1.93 9.27
N PHE A 80 -7.81 2.00 9.60
CA PHE A 80 -8.33 2.83 10.69
C PHE A 80 -8.10 2.20 12.06
N ASP A 81 -8.28 0.88 12.18
CA ASP A 81 -8.33 0.22 13.48
C ASP A 81 -6.92 -0.19 13.94
N THR A 82 -6.07 -0.66 13.02
CA THR A 82 -4.72 -1.15 13.32
C THR A 82 -3.64 -0.12 12.98
N ILE A 83 -3.56 0.32 11.72
CA ILE A 83 -2.45 1.14 11.23
C ILE A 83 -2.50 2.55 11.80
N ALA A 84 -3.67 3.20 11.80
CA ALA A 84 -3.82 4.56 12.31
C ALA A 84 -3.53 4.64 13.81
N THR A 85 -4.03 3.69 14.60
CA THR A 85 -3.74 3.56 16.04
C THR A 85 -2.23 3.44 16.28
N ARG A 86 -1.55 2.59 15.51
CA ARG A 86 -0.09 2.40 15.62
C ARG A 86 0.71 3.69 15.36
N TYR A 87 0.25 4.54 14.45
CA TYR A 87 0.92 5.79 14.07
C TYR A 87 0.31 7.05 14.70
N ALA A 88 -0.50 6.92 15.75
CA ALA A 88 -1.20 8.03 16.39
C ALA A 88 -0.24 9.19 16.77
N THR A 89 0.92 8.86 17.33
CA THR A 89 1.93 9.84 17.80
C THR A 89 2.95 10.27 16.75
N ARG A 90 3.01 9.61 15.58
CA ARG A 90 3.99 9.90 14.53
C ARG A 90 3.47 10.98 13.57
N ASN A 91 4.24 12.04 13.35
CA ASN A 91 3.88 13.14 12.44
C ASN A 91 4.49 12.94 11.04
N GLY A 92 3.86 12.08 10.23
CA GLY A 92 4.30 11.79 8.86
C GLY A 92 5.44 10.77 8.77
N GLY A 93 5.86 10.43 7.55
CA GLY A 93 6.95 9.48 7.32
C GLY A 93 6.61 8.06 7.77
N TYR A 94 5.39 7.60 7.49
CA TYR A 94 4.91 6.27 7.91
C TYR A 94 5.53 5.13 7.10
N LEU A 95 6.14 5.43 5.93
CA LEU A 95 6.68 4.43 5.01
C LEU A 95 8.19 4.55 4.80
N ARG A 96 8.87 3.42 4.93
CA ARG A 96 10.27 3.24 4.53
C ARG A 96 10.34 2.66 3.11
N ILE A 97 11.28 3.17 2.31
CA ILE A 97 11.59 2.62 0.99
C ILE A 97 13.06 2.21 1.00
N MET A 98 13.34 0.93 0.77
CA MET A 98 14.70 0.37 0.72
C MET A 98 14.97 -0.13 -0.70
N LYS A 99 16.13 0.18 -1.27
CA LYS A 99 16.52 -0.33 -2.59
C LYS A 99 16.75 -1.84 -2.49
N ALA A 100 16.30 -2.59 -3.49
CA ALA A 100 16.32 -4.06 -3.51
C ALA A 100 16.99 -4.61 -4.78
N GLY A 101 18.09 -3.98 -5.20
CA GLY A 101 18.82 -4.36 -6.42
C GLY A 101 18.04 -4.14 -7.70
N PHE A 102 18.28 -5.00 -8.69
CA PHE A 102 17.67 -4.95 -10.02
C PHE A 102 17.00 -6.28 -10.34
N ARG A 103 15.88 -6.22 -11.06
CA ARG A 103 15.15 -7.40 -11.49
C ARG A 103 15.83 -8.09 -12.68
N GLN A 104 15.96 -9.40 -12.62
CA GLN A 104 16.41 -10.21 -13.76
C GLN A 104 15.42 -10.09 -14.93
N GLY A 105 15.94 -9.88 -16.15
CA GLY A 105 15.16 -9.78 -17.39
C GLY A 105 15.06 -8.37 -17.95
N ASP A 106 14.62 -7.38 -17.16
CA ASP A 106 14.44 -5.99 -17.61
C ASP A 106 15.37 -4.98 -16.93
N ASN A 107 16.21 -5.43 -15.99
CA ASN A 107 17.08 -4.61 -15.16
C ASN A 107 16.33 -3.46 -14.45
N ALA A 108 15.04 -3.63 -14.14
CA ALA A 108 14.27 -2.62 -13.44
C ALA A 108 14.78 -2.48 -12.00
N ALA A 109 15.13 -1.27 -11.59
CA ALA A 109 15.51 -0.99 -10.20
C ALA A 109 14.34 -1.33 -9.26
N MET A 110 14.59 -2.22 -8.30
CA MET A 110 13.60 -2.70 -7.35
C MET A 110 13.71 -2.00 -6.01
N ALA A 111 12.62 -1.98 -5.26
CA ALA A 111 12.56 -1.46 -3.91
C ALA A 111 11.54 -2.21 -3.06
N VAL A 112 11.88 -2.41 -1.79
CA VAL A 112 10.94 -2.80 -0.75
C VAL A 112 10.29 -1.53 -0.21
N VAL A 113 8.96 -1.51 -0.14
CA VAL A 113 8.18 -0.47 0.53
C VAL A 113 7.50 -1.10 1.72
N GLU A 114 7.65 -0.50 2.89
CA GLU A 114 7.09 -1.04 4.13
C GLU A 114 6.66 0.07 5.08
N PHE A 115 5.74 -0.27 5.97
CA PHE A 115 5.46 0.54 7.15
C PHE A 115 6.67 0.53 8.10
N VAL A 116 7.02 1.69 8.65
CA VAL A 116 8.20 1.86 9.54
C VAL A 116 8.14 0.93 10.75
N ASP A 117 6.97 0.88 11.39
CA ASP A 117 6.64 0.08 12.57
C ASP A 117 5.73 -1.10 12.15
N ARG A 118 6.09 -1.84 11.09
CA ARG A 118 5.25 -2.94 10.57
C ARG A 118 5.18 -4.13 11.53
N ASP A 119 4.08 -4.86 11.47
CA ASP A 119 3.99 -6.24 11.95
C ASP A 119 4.72 -7.16 10.94
N THR A 120 5.74 -7.87 11.40
CA THR A 120 6.52 -8.79 10.57
C THR A 120 5.73 -10.02 10.13
N PHE A 121 4.70 -10.41 10.88
CA PHE A 121 3.86 -11.58 10.58
C PHE A 121 2.78 -11.27 9.54
N ALA A 122 2.41 -10.00 9.33
CA ALA A 122 1.40 -9.61 8.36
C ALA A 122 1.77 -9.96 6.91
N LYS A 123 3.07 -10.06 6.59
CA LYS A 123 3.53 -10.34 5.23
C LYS A 123 3.15 -11.76 4.80
N GLY A 124 2.26 -11.85 3.81
CA GLY A 124 1.77 -13.13 3.26
C GLY A 124 0.79 -13.89 4.17
N ALA A 125 0.41 -13.36 5.34
CA ALA A 125 -0.55 -14.03 6.23
C ALA A 125 -1.92 -14.23 5.56
N ALA A 126 -2.45 -13.20 4.88
CA ALA A 126 -3.71 -13.28 4.17
C ALA A 126 -3.67 -14.31 3.01
N ASP A 127 -2.55 -14.38 2.28
CA ASP A 127 -2.40 -15.34 1.19
C ASP A 127 -2.33 -16.78 1.71
N LYS A 128 -1.56 -17.01 2.79
CA LYS A 128 -1.48 -18.31 3.45
C LYS A 128 -2.84 -18.77 3.97
N ALA A 129 -3.60 -17.86 4.58
CA ALA A 129 -4.95 -18.16 5.07
C ALA A 129 -5.90 -18.54 3.93
N ARG A 130 -5.83 -17.83 2.79
CA ARG A 130 -6.62 -18.16 1.59
C ARG A 130 -6.25 -19.54 1.03
N VAL A 131 -4.96 -19.83 0.88
CA VAL A 131 -4.50 -21.14 0.37
C VAL A 131 -4.94 -22.27 1.29
N ALA A 132 -4.80 -22.12 2.61
CA ALA A 132 -5.25 -23.13 3.57
C ALA A 132 -6.78 -23.37 3.51
N ALA A 133 -7.58 -22.33 3.28
CA ALA A 133 -9.03 -22.46 3.11
C ALA A 133 -9.41 -23.17 1.79
N GLU A 134 -8.67 -22.88 0.71
CA GLU A 134 -8.83 -23.57 -0.59
C GLU A 134 -8.49 -25.06 -0.47
N GLU A 135 -7.40 -25.41 0.22
CA GLU A 135 -7.01 -26.81 0.48
C GLU A 135 -8.06 -27.56 1.31
N GLN A 136 -8.61 -26.93 2.34
CA GLN A 136 -9.69 -27.51 3.17
C GLN A 136 -10.98 -27.73 2.37
N ALA A 137 -11.33 -26.81 1.46
CA ALA A 137 -12.51 -26.94 0.62
C ALA A 137 -12.38 -28.03 -0.45
N VAL A 138 -11.16 -28.34 -0.90
CA VAL A 138 -10.89 -29.45 -1.85
C VAL A 138 -10.88 -30.81 -1.14
N ALA A 139 -10.51 -30.84 0.14
CA ALA A 139 -10.47 -32.06 0.94
C ALA A 139 -11.84 -32.53 1.48
N ALA A 140 -12.86 -31.65 1.45
CA ALA A 140 -14.23 -31.92 1.88
C ALA A 140 -15.13 -32.33 0.70
#